data_AF-A0A536VBG9-F1
#
_entry.id   AF-A0A536VBG9-F1
#
_cell.length_a   1.000
_cell.length_b   1.000
_cell.length_c   1.000
_cell.angle_alpha   90.00
_cell.angle_beta   90.00
_cell.angle_gamma   90.00
#
_symmetry.space_group_name_H-M   'P 1'
#
loop_
_entity.id
_entity.type
_entity.pdbx_description
1 polymer ?
#
loop_
_entity_poly.entity_id
_entity_poly.type
_entity_poly.pdbx_seq_one_letter_code
_entity_poly.pdbx_strand_id
1 'polypeptide(L)' 'MKPLSRLFSAVVVAMLFGVHAFAQSYPARPVRMVVPFAAGGAVDTVARALGQKLMETWKQPTLVDNRPGAGGNIAADHVA' A
#
# COMPACT_ATOMS: atom_id res chain seq x y z
N MET A 1 17.51 -34.05 37.03
CA MET A 1 17.42 -32.57 37.12
C MET A 1 17.75 -31.82 35.82
N LYS A 2 18.30 -32.47 34.78
CA LYS A 2 18.64 -31.85 33.48
C LYS A 2 17.48 -31.47 32.52
N PRO A 3 16.23 -32.01 32.61
CA PRO A 3 15.21 -31.71 31.59
C PRO A 3 14.63 -30.30 31.75
N LEU A 4 14.57 -29.79 32.99
CA LEU A 4 14.05 -28.46 33.29
C LEU A 4 14.99 -27.35 32.76
N SER A 5 16.31 -27.58 32.82
CA SER A 5 17.32 -26.69 32.23
C SER A 5 17.23 -26.64 30.70
N ARG A 6 16.91 -27.76 30.04
CA ARG A 6 16.73 -27.79 28.58
C ARG A 6 15.46 -27.06 28.12
N LEU A 7 14.37 -27.20 28.89
CA LEU A 7 13.14 -26.45 28.66
C LEU A 7 13.35 -24.94 28.82
N PHE A 8 14.10 -24.53 29.84
CA PHE A 8 14.41 -23.11 30.06
C PHE A 8 15.26 -22.53 28.92
N SER A 9 16.28 -23.25 28.45
CA SER A 9 17.07 -22.82 27.28
C SER A 9 16.25 -22.73 26.00
N ALA A 10 15.30 -23.65 25.76
CA ALA A 10 14.46 -23.62 24.57
C ALA A 10 13.53 -22.40 24.55
N VAL A 11 12.98 -22.00 25.71
CA VAL A 11 12.11 -20.81 25.83
C VAL A 11 12.89 -19.52 25.61
N VAL A 12 14.12 -19.41 26.15
CA VAL A 12 14.98 -18.24 25.95
C VAL A 12 15.37 -18.08 24.48
N VAL A 13 15.68 -19.19 23.81
CA VAL A 13 15.96 -19.20 22.36
C VAL A 13 14.74 -18.74 21.57
N ALA A 14 13.53 -19.24 21.89
CA ALA A 14 12.30 -18.83 21.19
C ALA A 14 11.96 -17.34 21.37
N MET A 15 12.25 -16.74 22.53
CA MET A 15 12.05 -15.31 22.75
C MET A 15 13.04 -14.43 21.97
N LEU A 16 14.25 -14.92 21.70
CA LEU A 16 15.28 -14.21 20.91
C LEU A 16 15.00 -14.26 19.40
N PHE A 17 14.27 -15.26 18.92
CA PHE A 17 13.88 -15.41 17.51
C PHE A 17 12.44 -14.93 17.20
N GLY A 18 11.83 -14.19 18.13
CA GLY A 18 10.54 -13.53 17.88
C GLY A 18 10.69 -12.44 16.81
N VAL A 19 10.44 -12.80 15.55
CA VAL A 19 10.39 -11.85 14.43
C VAL A 19 9.29 -10.84 14.71
N HIS A 20 9.69 -9.61 15.01
CA HIS A 20 8.75 -8.50 15.15
C HIS A 20 8.18 -8.20 13.77
N ALA A 21 6.87 -8.40 13.60
CA ALA A 21 6.16 -7.92 12.43
C ALA A 21 6.07 -6.39 12.51
N PHE A 22 6.94 -5.68 11.79
CA PHE A 22 6.84 -4.23 11.66
C PHE A 22 5.70 -3.90 10.71
N ALA A 23 4.65 -3.28 11.23
CA ALA A 23 3.62 -2.68 10.39
C ALA A 23 4.28 -1.64 9.48
N GLN A 24 4.10 -1.78 8.16
CA GLN A 24 4.64 -0.82 7.21
C GLN A 24 3.78 0.45 7.21
N SER A 25 4.43 1.61 7.26
CA SER A 25 3.76 2.89 7.05
C SER A 25 3.25 2.94 5.61
N TYR A 26 1.95 3.20 5.45
CA TYR A 26 1.36 3.39 4.13
C TYR A 26 1.67 4.80 3.60
N PRO A 27 1.93 4.96 2.29
CA PRO A 27 2.20 3.91 1.31
C PRO A 27 3.68 3.46 1.34
N ALA A 28 3.90 2.15 1.27
CA ALA A 28 5.26 1.58 1.18
C ALA A 28 5.81 1.53 -0.26
N ARG A 29 4.98 1.86 -1.25
CA ARG A 29 5.28 1.78 -2.69
C ARG A 29 4.48 2.84 -3.46
N PRO A 30 4.84 3.16 -4.72
CA PRO A 30 4.05 4.03 -5.56
C PRO A 30 2.56 3.63 -5.59
N VAL A 31 1.69 4.62 -5.51
CA VAL A 31 0.23 4.45 -5.54
C VAL A 31 -0.27 4.74 -6.95
N ARG A 32 -1.18 3.92 -7.47
CA ARG A 32 -1.85 4.18 -8.75
C ARG A 32 -3.25 4.70 -8.50
N MET A 33 -3.54 5.90 -8.98
CA MET A 33 -4.84 6.53 -8.92
C MET A 33 -5.57 6.26 -10.24
N VAL A 34 -6.55 5.36 -10.20
CA VAL A 34 -7.33 5.00 -11.38
C VAL A 34 -8.46 6.01 -11.58
N VAL A 35 -8.56 6.57 -12.79
CA VAL A 35 -9.55 7.58 -13.15
C VAL A 35 -10.52 7.01 -14.20
N PRO A 36 -11.85 6.99 -13.96
CA PRO A 36 -12.84 6.35 -14.85
C PRO A 36 -13.17 7.17 -16.12
N PHE A 37 -12.37 8.18 -16.44
CA PHE A 37 -12.60 9.11 -17.54
C PHE A 37 -11.33 9.30 -18.38
N ALA A 38 -11.53 9.77 -19.62
CA ALA A 38 -10.44 10.07 -20.54
C ALA A 38 -9.50 11.14 -19.95
N ALA A 39 -8.21 11.05 -20.33
CA ALA A 39 -7.20 12.02 -19.93
C ALA A 39 -7.54 13.43 -20.45
N GLY A 40 -7.14 14.46 -19.70
CA GLY A 40 -7.37 15.87 -20.04
C GLY A 40 -8.77 16.42 -19.71
N GLY A 41 -9.71 15.58 -19.26
CA GLY A 41 -11.01 16.03 -18.75
C GLY A 41 -10.94 16.59 -17.32
N ALA A 42 -12.04 17.20 -16.85
CA ALA A 42 -12.11 17.82 -15.52
C ALA A 42 -11.70 16.86 -14.37
N VAL A 43 -12.12 15.59 -14.43
CA VAL A 43 -11.76 14.60 -13.41
C VAL A 43 -10.26 14.27 -13.44
N ASP A 44 -9.65 14.17 -14.62
CA ASP A 44 -8.21 13.92 -14.77
C ASP A 44 -7.38 15.12 -14.25
N THR A 45 -7.83 16.35 -14.52
CA THR A 45 -7.19 17.57 -13.97
C THR A 45 -7.17 17.56 -12.45
N VAL A 46 -8.32 17.25 -11.83
CA VAL A 46 -8.42 17.16 -10.36
C VAL A 46 -7.56 16.02 -9.82
N ALA A 47 -7.57 14.85 -10.47
CA ALA A 47 -6.77 13.70 -10.07
C ALA A 47 -5.26 14.01 -10.09
N ARG A 48 -4.78 14.73 -11.11
CA ARG A 48 -3.37 15.13 -11.21
C ARG A 48 -2.98 16.15 -10.13
N ALA A 49 -3.83 17.13 -9.86
CA ALA A 49 -3.60 18.10 -8.78
C ALA A 49 -3.57 17.41 -7.41
N LEU A 50 -4.51 16.49 -7.16
CA LEU A 50 -4.53 15.70 -5.93
C LEU A 50 -3.30 14.80 -5.83
N GLY A 51 -2.93 14.10 -6.90
CA GLY A 51 -1.76 13.24 -6.96
C GLY A 51 -0.47 13.97 -6.61
N GLN A 52 -0.28 15.20 -7.13
CA GLN A 52 0.84 16.05 -6.75
C GLN A 52 0.87 16.33 -5.24
N LYS A 53 -0.29 16.68 -4.64
CA LYS A 53 -0.35 16.96 -3.19
C LYS A 53 -0.10 15.72 -2.33
N LEU A 54 -0.58 14.56 -2.78
CA LEU A 54 -0.34 13.29 -2.12
C LEU A 54 1.14 12.91 -2.18
N MET A 55 1.82 13.15 -3.29
CA MET A 55 3.26 12.92 -3.41
C MET A 55 4.06 13.76 -2.40
N GLU A 56 3.68 15.02 -2.16
CA GLU A 56 4.31 15.86 -1.15
C GLU A 56 4.17 15.29 0.26
N THR A 57 3.01 14.68 0.56
CA THR A 57 2.64 14.19 1.90
C THR A 57 3.20 12.79 2.15
N TRP A 58 2.97 11.87 1.22
CA TRP A 58 3.35 10.47 1.34
C TRP A 58 4.81 10.19 0.98
N LYS A 59 5.48 11.13 0.29
CA LYS A 59 6.83 10.93 -0.25
C LYS A 59 6.95 9.70 -1.15
N GLN A 60 5.82 9.26 -1.70
CA GLN A 60 5.71 8.18 -2.68
C GLN A 60 5.08 8.70 -3.96
N PRO A 61 5.49 8.21 -5.15
CA PRO A 61 4.87 8.60 -6.40
C PRO A 61 3.38 8.24 -6.43
N THR A 62 2.55 9.16 -6.95
CA THR A 62 1.14 8.91 -7.24
C THR A 62 0.94 8.96 -8.76
N LEU A 63 0.63 7.82 -9.36
CA LEU A 63 0.54 7.61 -10.81
C LEU A 63 -0.93 7.65 -11.24
N VAL A 64 -1.31 8.63 -12.06
CA VAL A 64 -2.67 8.70 -12.63
C VAL A 64 -2.79 7.75 -13.81
N ASP A 65 -3.75 6.81 -13.75
CA ASP A 65 -4.04 5.81 -14.79
C ASP A 65 -5.51 5.98 -15.25
N ASN A 66 -5.71 6.47 -16.48
CA ASN A 66 -7.03 6.71 -17.04
C ASN A 66 -7.60 5.42 -17.65
N ARG A 67 -8.71 4.91 -17.09
CA ARG A 67 -9.42 3.71 -17.54
C ARG A 67 -10.88 4.04 -17.87
N PRO A 68 -11.14 4.74 -18.99
CA PRO A 68 -12.49 5.10 -19.39
C PRO A 68 -13.29 3.88 -19.89
N GLY A 69 -14.63 3.98 -19.80
CA GLY A 69 -15.57 3.07 -20.43
C GLY A 69 -16.59 2.45 -19.46
N ALA A 70 -17.67 1.90 -20.03
CA ALA A 70 -18.78 1.26 -19.30
C ALA A 70 -19.31 2.08 -18.10
N GLY A 71 -19.42 3.42 -18.26
CA GLY A 71 -19.88 4.30 -17.17
C GLY A 71 -18.98 4.35 -15.93
N GLY A 72 -17.73 3.87 -16.03
CA GLY A 72 -16.79 3.76 -14.92
C GLY A 72 -16.60 2.34 -14.40
N ASN A 73 -17.39 1.36 -14.86
CA ASN A 73 -17.30 -0.03 -14.39
C ASN A 73 -15.94 -0.67 -14.71
N ILE A 74 -15.28 -0.30 -15.80
CA ILE A 74 -13.93 -0.81 -16.14
C ILE A 74 -12.90 -0.38 -15.10
N ALA A 75 -12.96 0.89 -14.65
CA ALA A 75 -12.08 1.39 -13.61
C ALA A 75 -12.39 0.78 -12.24
N ALA A 76 -13.69 0.58 -11.93
CA ALA A 76 -14.12 -0.06 -10.71
C ALA A 76 -13.61 -1.50 -10.60
N ASP A 77 -13.73 -2.28 -11.68
CA ASP A 77 -13.20 -3.66 -11.76
C ASP A 77 -11.68 -3.70 -11.60
N HIS A 78 -10.96 -2.68 -12.10
CA HIS A 78 -9.51 -2.59 -11.97
C HIS A 78 -9.02 -2.33 -10.52
N VAL A 79 -9.89 -1.82 -9.63
CA VAL A 79 -9.52 -1.50 -8.23
C VAL A 79 -10.20 -2.40 -7.19
N ALA A 80 -11.09 -3.30 -7.63
CA ALA A 80 -11.83 -4.22 -6.78
C ALA A 80 -10.97 -5.37 -6.23
#